data_AF-A0A523GW34-F1
#
_entry.id   AF-A0A523GW34-F1
#
_cell.length_a   1.000
_cell.length_b   1.000
_cell.length_c   1.000
_cell.angle_alpha   90.00
_cell.angle_beta   90.00
_cell.angle_gamma   90.00
#
_symmetry.space_group_name_H-M   'P 1'
#
loop_
_entity.id
_entity.type
_entity.pdbx_description
1 polymer ?
#
loop_
_entity_poly.entity_id
_entity_poly.type
_entity_poly.pdbx_seq_one_letter_code
_entity_poly.pdbx_strand_id
1 'polypeptide(L)'
;MQLNQYMPRQSAFSLLFSRYINGDITERAWAKLMHTFDKEGLSATERMAYARFMSEMIDESGNGRLNVPSSKEVKDILADLRATRN
;
A
#
# COMPACT_ATOMS: atom_id res chain seq x y z
N MET A 1 11.34 19.44 29.82
CA MET A 1 10.21 18.55 29.50
C MET A 1 10.30 18.21 28.02
N GLN A 2 10.80 17.02 27.67
CA GLN A 2 10.76 16.55 26.29
C GLN A 2 9.41 15.86 26.09
N LEU A 3 8.55 16.46 25.26
CA LEU A 3 7.33 15.82 24.81
C LEU A 3 7.75 14.70 23.85
N ASN A 4 7.77 13.46 24.36
CA ASN A 4 7.74 12.28 23.52
C ASN A 4 6.49 12.37 22.65
N GLN A 5 6.65 12.86 21.43
CA GLN A 5 5.63 12.79 20.41
C GLN A 5 5.43 11.31 20.09
N TYR A 6 4.51 10.67 20.83
CA TYR A 6 3.80 9.49 20.33
C TYR A 6 2.97 9.96 19.14
N MET A 7 3.63 10.18 17.99
CA MET A 7 2.94 10.12 16.73
C MET A 7 2.38 8.69 16.67
N PRO A 8 1.05 8.49 16.71
CA PRO A 8 0.51 7.16 16.48
C PRO A 8 1.08 6.72 15.15
N ARG A 9 1.74 5.54 15.14
CA ARG A 9 2.27 4.95 13.92
C ARG A 9 1.07 4.74 13.01
N GLN A 10 0.82 5.71 12.13
CA GLN A 10 -0.42 5.80 11.37
C GLN A 10 -0.52 4.50 10.57
N SER A 11 -1.65 3.81 10.66
CA SER A 11 -1.84 2.57 9.91
C SER A 11 -1.61 2.86 8.43
N ALA A 12 -0.78 2.07 7.76
CA ALA A 12 -0.47 2.26 6.34
C ALA A 12 -1.77 2.29 5.49
N PHE A 13 -2.80 1.56 5.93
CA PHE A 13 -4.13 1.64 5.34
C PHE A 13 -4.82 2.99 5.56
N SER A 14 -4.74 3.56 6.76
CA SER A 14 -5.33 4.86 7.06
C SER A 14 -4.68 5.97 6.24
N LEU A 15 -3.36 5.91 6.04
CA LEU A 15 -2.63 6.85 5.18
C LEU A 15 -3.06 6.71 3.70
N LEU A 16 -3.15 5.48 3.20
CA LEU A 16 -3.56 5.23 1.83
C LEU A 16 -5.02 5.66 1.59
N PHE A 17 -5.90 5.43 2.57
CA PHE A 17 -7.29 5.87 2.53
C PHE A 17 -7.41 7.40 2.56
N SER A 18 -6.64 8.09 3.40
CA SER A 18 -6.66 9.56 3.42
C SER A 18 -6.22 10.17 2.10
N ARG A 19 -5.22 9.56 1.43
CA ARG A 19 -4.77 9.98 0.09
C ARG A 19 -5.85 9.83 -0.98
N TYR A 20 -6.62 8.75 -0.92
CA TYR A 20 -7.78 8.59 -1.79
C TYR A 20 -8.83 9.69 -1.55
N ILE A 21 -9.17 9.97 -0.30
CA ILE A 21 -10.12 11.05 0.05
C ILE A 21 -9.63 12.43 -0.41
N ASN A 22 -8.32 12.69 -0.34
CA ASN A 22 -7.71 13.94 -0.78
C ASN A 22 -7.58 14.06 -2.31
N GLY A 23 -7.88 12.99 -3.06
CA GLY A 23 -7.80 12.97 -4.52
C GLY A 23 -6.42 12.62 -5.09
N ASP A 24 -5.44 12.30 -4.23
CA ASP A 24 -4.10 11.86 -4.64
C ASP A 24 -4.14 10.47 -5.33
N ILE A 25 -5.20 9.70 -5.09
CA ILE A 25 -5.44 8.39 -5.71
C ILE A 25 -6.74 8.46 -6.50
N THR A 26 -6.65 8.21 -7.81
CA THR A 26 -7.86 8.12 -8.66
C THR A 26 -8.73 6.94 -8.24
N GLU A 27 -10.06 7.02 -8.45
CA GLU A 27 -11.00 5.91 -8.22
C GLU A 27 -10.55 4.60 -8.88
N ARG A 28 -10.02 4.68 -10.11
CA ARG A 28 -9.53 3.51 -10.85
C ARG A 28 -8.34 2.86 -10.15
N ALA A 29 -7.41 3.67 -9.64
CA ALA A 29 -6.27 3.17 -8.88
C ALA A 29 -6.72 2.58 -7.54
N TRP A 30 -7.64 3.26 -6.86
CA TRP A 30 -8.24 2.79 -5.61
C TRP A 30 -8.93 1.44 -5.76
N ALA A 31 -9.76 1.26 -6.78
CA ALA A 31 -10.43 -0.01 -7.06
C ALA A 31 -9.44 -1.17 -7.29
N LYS A 32 -8.31 -0.92 -7.97
CA LYS A 32 -7.24 -1.92 -8.17
C LYS A 32 -6.55 -2.29 -6.85
N LEU A 33 -6.31 -1.30 -5.99
CA LEU A 33 -5.73 -1.51 -4.66
C LEU A 33 -6.66 -2.38 -3.81
N MET A 34 -7.95 -2.04 -3.74
CA MET A 34 -8.94 -2.81 -2.98
C MET A 34 -9.11 -4.22 -3.53
N HIS A 35 -9.19 -4.39 -4.85
CA HIS A 35 -9.22 -5.73 -5.47
C HIS A 35 -8.00 -6.58 -5.09
N THR A 36 -6.82 -5.95 -4.96
CA THR A 36 -5.62 -6.64 -4.52
C THR A 36 -5.71 -7.01 -3.03
N PHE A 37 -6.17 -6.11 -2.17
CA PHE A 37 -6.34 -6.38 -0.73
C PHE A 37 -7.38 -7.47 -0.44
N ASP A 38 -8.47 -7.50 -1.19
CA ASP A 38 -9.56 -8.46 -1.02
C ASP A 38 -9.20 -9.86 -1.54
N LYS A 39 -8.08 -9.99 -2.25
CA LYS A 39 -7.63 -11.27 -2.80
C LYS A 39 -7.32 -12.26 -1.68
N GLU A 40 -7.91 -13.45 -1.80
CA GLU A 40 -7.59 -14.57 -0.92
C GLU A 40 -6.09 -14.92 -1.01
N GLY A 41 -5.47 -15.18 0.16
CA GLY A 41 -4.07 -15.56 0.26
C GLY A 41 -3.09 -14.43 0.63
N LEU A 42 -3.57 -13.19 0.83
CA LEU A 42 -2.80 -12.14 1.49
C LEU A 42 -3.03 -12.13 3.00
N SER A 43 -1.96 -12.30 3.77
CA SER A 43 -1.95 -12.08 5.21
C SER A 43 -2.14 -10.59 5.57
N ALA A 44 -2.57 -10.30 6.79
CA ALA A 44 -2.68 -8.94 7.29
C ALA A 44 -1.34 -8.16 7.15
N THR A 45 -0.21 -8.81 7.39
CA THR A 45 1.12 -8.23 7.25
C THR A 45 1.44 -7.86 5.81
N GLU A 46 1.11 -8.74 4.85
CA GLU A 46 1.33 -8.46 3.41
C GLU A 46 0.44 -7.32 2.92
N ARG A 47 -0.82 -7.24 3.39
CA ARG A 47 -1.71 -6.12 3.08
C ARG A 47 -1.14 -4.80 3.62
N MET A 48 -0.62 -4.78 4.86
CA MET A 48 0.01 -3.58 5.42
C MET A 48 1.29 -3.19 4.68
N ALA A 49 2.13 -4.15 4.31
CA ALA A 49 3.34 -3.90 3.53
C ALA A 49 3.00 -3.33 2.15
N TYR A 50 1.99 -3.87 1.48
CA TYR A 50 1.52 -3.36 0.19
C TYR A 50 0.95 -1.94 0.31
N ALA A 51 0.13 -1.66 1.34
CA ALA A 51 -0.40 -0.32 1.58
C ALA A 51 0.71 0.73 1.82
N ARG A 52 1.77 0.33 2.54
CA ARG A 52 2.94 1.17 2.77
C ARG A 52 3.70 1.45 1.48
N PHE A 53 4.03 0.40 0.73
CA PHE A 53 4.69 0.52 -0.57
C PHE A 53 3.93 1.47 -1.51
N MET A 54 2.61 1.33 -1.59
CA MET A 54 1.80 2.20 -2.44
C MET A 54 1.78 3.66 -1.97
N SER A 55 1.83 3.90 -0.66
CA SER A 55 1.93 5.27 -0.12
C SER A 55 3.28 5.91 -0.47
N GLU A 56 4.37 5.16 -0.36
CA GLU A 56 5.73 5.60 -0.72
C GLU A 56 5.81 5.89 -2.23
N MET A 57 5.23 5.04 -3.08
CA MET A 57 5.17 5.26 -4.53
C MET A 57 4.39 6.53 -4.92
N ILE A 58 3.33 6.88 -4.18
CA ILE A 58 2.58 8.11 -4.42
C ILE A 58 3.46 9.33 -4.12
N ASP A 59 4.18 9.30 -2.99
CA ASP A 59 5.10 10.38 -2.59
C ASP A 59 6.23 10.57 -3.59
N GLU A 60 6.83 9.48 -4.08
CA GLU A 60 7.90 9.52 -5.08
C GLU A 60 7.41 9.99 -6.45
N SER A 61 6.16 9.67 -6.82
CA SER A 61 5.60 10.06 -8.11
C SER A 61 5.24 11.54 -8.21
N GLY A 62 5.09 12.24 -7.08
CA GLY A 62 4.96 13.70 -7.01
C GLY A 62 3.84 14.36 -7.82
N ASN A 63 2.89 13.59 -8.39
CA ASN A 63 1.77 13.93 -9.32
C ASN A 63 1.76 13.13 -10.64
N GLY A 64 2.69 12.19 -10.83
CA GLY A 64 2.71 11.26 -11.96
C GLY A 64 1.59 10.21 -11.88
N ARG A 65 1.22 9.63 -13.03
CA ARG A 65 0.30 8.49 -13.09
C ARG A 65 0.83 7.36 -12.20
N LEU A 66 0.19 7.15 -11.05
CA LEU A 66 0.51 6.06 -10.13
C LEU A 66 0.43 4.73 -10.88
N ASN A 67 1.58 4.09 -11.09
CA ASN A 67 1.62 2.77 -11.70
C ASN A 67 1.32 1.72 -10.62
N VAL A 68 0.03 1.48 -10.39
CA VAL A 68 -0.42 0.43 -9.46
C VAL A 68 -0.08 -0.93 -10.07
N PRO A 69 0.75 -1.76 -9.40
CA PRO A 69 1.07 -3.09 -9.88
C PRO A 69 -0.21 -3.90 -10.12
N SER A 70 -0.22 -4.68 -11.19
CA SER A 70 -1.29 -5.62 -11.45
C SER A 70 -1.34 -6.71 -10.38
N SER A 71 -2.51 -7.32 -10.21
CA SER A 71 -2.67 -8.40 -9.24
C SER A 71 -1.87 -9.67 -9.57
N LYS A 72 -1.25 -9.76 -10.77
CA LYS A 72 -0.27 -10.77 -11.12
C LYS A 72 1.11 -10.39 -10.60
N GLU A 73 1.56 -9.17 -10.85
CA GLU A 73 2.86 -8.68 -10.34
C GLU A 73 2.92 -8.74 -8.82
N VAL A 74 1.85 -8.39 -8.12
CA VAL A 74 1.79 -8.52 -6.66
C VAL A 74 1.92 -9.98 -6.22
N LYS A 75 1.30 -10.92 -6.94
CA LYS A 75 1.44 -12.35 -6.64
C LYS A 75 2.87 -12.83 -6.86
N ASP A 76 3.50 -12.39 -7.94
CA ASP A 76 4.86 -12.80 -8.29
C ASP A 76 5.85 -12.27 -7.24
N ILE A 77 5.75 -10.99 -6.85
CA ILE A 77 6.57 -10.39 -5.78
C ILE A 77 6.41 -11.15 -4.46
N LEU A 78 5.17 -11.50 -4.10
CA LEU A 78 4.90 -12.24 -2.86
C LEU A 78 5.40 -13.69 -2.91
N ALA A 79 5.34 -14.32 -4.08
CA ALA A 79 5.91 -15.65 -4.28
C ALA A 79 7.43 -15.62 -4.09
N ASP A 80 8.12 -14.63 -4.67
CA ASP A 80 9.57 -14.45 -4.54
C ASP A 80 9.99 -14.17 -3.08
N LEU A 81 9.24 -13.32 -2.38
CA LEU A 81 9.48 -13.03 -0.95
C LEU A 81 9.30 -14.27 -0.07
N ARG A 82 8.33 -15.14 -0.38
CA ARG A 82 8.11 -16.40 0.33
C ARG A 82 9.19 -17.43 0.00
N ALA A 83 9.64 -17.51 -1.25
CA ALA A 83 10.70 -18.41 -1.69
C ALA A 83 12.06 -18.08 -1.06
N THR A 84 12.36 -16.79 -0.86
CA THR A 84 13.60 -16.33 -0.21
C THR A 84 13.63 -16.62 1.30
N ARG A 85 12.47 -16.97 1.89
CA ARG A 85 12.30 -17.20 3.32
C ARG A 85 12.35 -18.69 3.73
N ASN A 86 12.42 -19.59 2.74
CA ASN A 86 12.57 -21.04 2.90
C ASN A 86 13.98 -21.47 2.44
#